data_AF-A0A642UWX2-F1
#
_entry.id   AF-A0A642UWX2-F1
#
_cell.length_a   1.000
_cell.length_b   1.000
_cell.length_c   1.000
_cell.angle_alpha   90.00
_cell.angle_beta   90.00
_cell.angle_gamma   90.00
#
_symmetry.space_group_name_H-M   'P 1'
#
loop_
_entity.id
_entity.type
_entity.pdbx_description
1 polymer ?
#
loop_
_entity_poly.entity_id
_entity_poly.type
_entity_poly.pdbx_seq_one_letter_code
_entity_poly.pdbx_strand_id
1 'polypeptide(L)'
;MSTLDIRDASRTLRLVTFNVNGVKTLFNYHPWRDTNGNLDEVLSKFNADVVTFQELKLNRDSLSSIKDIGHLKHFRSFITVPTTKRGYSGVGVFVSNRCHVVKAEEGMTGHLCPQGSAECYRDQNDGIGGYPEVDKRRGLQLDAEGRAITIELAGGLVIISVYCPANSMGTEEGEEYRMDFLRCLFERCRLLHQQGKQVILMGDINVSPSLIDHADTLAEFSISGEIGPINSALEKHSPEACAKFKTIRPSRMLLNEYLYRPNREQNPKRIFIDTTRTIQKQRVRMYTVWNTQKNCREINHGSRIDLILATSDLKVVNANIWPDIMGSDHCPVFTDFEWSWDTDKPSPTTKIPFEAKTHYKMKKTHEISAFFGRKRNHDDSATASPDPPSTEASVVSIETTTSSANNSDASTKTLKLQYVSRKKTKLQSKPSDTKGITGFFK
;
A
#
# COMPACT_ATOMS: atom_id res chain seq x y z
N MET A 1 4.63 -26.68 5.26
CA MET A 1 3.31 -26.28 4.73
C MET A 1 2.41 -25.97 5.90
N SER A 2 2.17 -24.69 6.21
CA SER A 2 1.00 -24.38 7.04
C SER A 2 -0.20 -24.36 6.10
N THR A 3 -1.23 -25.11 6.43
CA THR A 3 -2.46 -25.36 5.65
C THR A 3 -3.35 -24.12 5.45
N LEU A 4 -2.85 -22.91 5.71
CA LEU A 4 -3.65 -21.70 5.93
C LEU A 4 -3.74 -20.73 4.73
N ASP A 5 -2.95 -20.90 3.67
CA ASP A 5 -2.94 -19.98 2.51
C ASP A 5 -3.31 -20.62 1.17
N ILE A 6 -3.68 -21.91 1.15
CA ILE A 6 -4.18 -22.59 -0.05
C ILE A 6 -5.59 -22.07 -0.35
N ARG A 7 -5.76 -21.42 -1.49
CA ARG A 7 -7.07 -21.05 -2.04
C ARG A 7 -7.37 -21.83 -3.29
N ASP A 8 -8.64 -22.10 -3.53
CA ASP A 8 -9.10 -22.48 -4.86
C ASP A 8 -9.19 -21.23 -5.74
N ALA A 9 -8.11 -20.92 -6.46
CA ALA A 9 -8.03 -19.75 -7.33
C ALA A 9 -9.07 -19.80 -8.47
N SER A 10 -9.66 -20.96 -8.78
CA SER A 10 -10.71 -21.09 -9.79
C SER A 10 -12.08 -20.65 -9.29
N ARG A 11 -12.26 -20.48 -7.98
CA ARG A 11 -13.54 -20.11 -7.34
C ARG A 11 -13.45 -18.96 -6.37
N THR A 12 -12.28 -18.30 -6.29
CA THR A 12 -12.05 -17.22 -5.34
C THR A 12 -11.34 -16.02 -5.96
N LEU A 13 -11.71 -14.84 -5.48
CA LEU A 13 -11.02 -13.57 -5.73
C LEU A 13 -10.27 -13.16 -4.46
N ARG A 14 -8.93 -13.07 -4.53
CA ARG A 14 -8.09 -12.68 -3.39
C ARG A 14 -7.66 -11.23 -3.51
N LEU A 15 -7.96 -10.46 -2.47
CA LEU A 15 -7.53 -9.08 -2.30
C LEU A 15 -6.50 -9.00 -1.18
N VAL A 16 -5.45 -8.20 -1.39
CA VAL A 16 -4.42 -7.90 -0.38
C VAL A 16 -4.22 -6.40 -0.31
N THR A 17 -4.20 -5.84 0.90
CA THR A 17 -3.79 -4.45 1.15
C THR A 17 -2.57 -4.41 2.06
N PHE A 18 -1.65 -3.48 1.79
CA PHE A 18 -0.44 -3.31 2.58
C PHE A 18 0.06 -1.86 2.56
N ASN A 19 0.02 -1.16 3.69
CA ASN A 19 0.75 0.10 3.83
C ASN A 19 2.26 -0.22 3.89
N VAL A 20 2.99 0.13 2.83
CA VAL A 20 4.40 -0.24 2.67
C VAL A 20 5.36 0.78 3.28
N ASN A 21 4.87 1.93 3.76
CA ASN A 21 5.69 2.99 4.37
C ASN A 21 6.94 3.35 3.53
N GLY A 22 6.72 3.50 2.22
CA GLY A 22 7.73 3.75 1.20
C GLY A 22 8.08 2.50 0.40
N VAL A 23 7.58 2.40 -0.84
CA VAL A 23 7.78 1.19 -1.67
C VAL A 23 9.25 0.89 -1.98
N LYS A 24 10.13 1.88 -1.94
CA LYS A 24 11.58 1.68 -2.13
C LYS A 24 12.22 0.91 -0.98
N THR A 25 11.77 1.14 0.26
CA THR A 25 12.36 0.51 1.44
C THR A 25 11.90 -0.94 1.59
N LEU A 26 10.78 -1.30 0.97
CA LEU A 26 10.25 -2.67 0.94
C LEU A 26 11.32 -3.70 0.56
N PHE A 27 12.11 -3.40 -0.47
CA PHE A 27 13.19 -4.28 -0.97
C PHE A 27 14.38 -4.44 -0.02
N ASN A 28 14.42 -3.74 1.11
CA ASN A 28 15.46 -3.93 2.13
C ASN A 28 15.12 -5.08 3.09
N TYR A 29 13.87 -5.55 3.11
CA TYR A 29 13.38 -6.56 4.04
C TYR A 29 13.22 -7.91 3.36
N HIS A 30 13.43 -8.99 4.11
CA HIS A 30 13.08 -10.34 3.66
C HIS A 30 11.55 -10.54 3.72
N PRO A 31 10.91 -11.18 2.71
CA PRO A 31 11.51 -11.84 1.53
C PRO A 31 11.85 -10.91 0.37
N TRP A 32 11.40 -9.67 0.40
CA TRP A 32 11.39 -8.77 -0.76
C TRP A 32 12.78 -8.43 -1.29
N ARG A 33 13.80 -8.44 -0.43
CA ARG A 33 15.22 -8.31 -0.85
C ARG A 33 15.65 -9.35 -1.87
N ASP A 34 15.02 -10.52 -1.88
CA ASP A 34 15.39 -11.61 -2.77
C ASP A 34 14.76 -11.46 -4.17
N THR A 35 13.88 -10.47 -4.38
CA THR A 35 13.31 -10.17 -5.71
C THR A 35 14.17 -9.21 -6.54
N ASN A 36 15.33 -8.79 -6.03
CA ASN A 36 16.25 -7.87 -6.71
C ASN A 36 15.57 -6.58 -7.23
N GLY A 37 14.65 -6.01 -6.46
CA GLY A 37 13.92 -4.80 -6.85
C GLY A 37 12.80 -5.03 -7.87
N ASN A 38 12.46 -6.28 -8.18
CA ASN A 38 11.38 -6.62 -9.10
C ASN A 38 10.02 -6.59 -8.39
N LEU A 39 9.23 -5.55 -8.68
CA LEU A 39 7.89 -5.40 -8.12
C LEU A 39 6.91 -6.48 -8.62
N ASP A 40 7.01 -6.91 -9.88
CA ASP A 40 6.14 -7.94 -10.45
C ASP A 40 6.28 -9.27 -9.69
N GLU A 41 7.51 -9.60 -9.26
CA GLU A 41 7.77 -10.78 -8.44
C GLU A 41 7.22 -10.62 -7.01
N VAL A 42 7.37 -9.44 -6.39
CA VAL A 42 6.79 -9.15 -5.06
C VAL A 42 5.27 -9.35 -5.10
N LEU A 43 4.61 -8.78 -6.10
CA LEU A 43 3.16 -8.88 -6.27
C LEU A 43 2.72 -10.34 -6.50
N SER A 44 3.48 -11.08 -7.31
CA SER A 44 3.20 -12.49 -7.60
C SER A 44 3.30 -13.37 -6.35
N LYS A 45 4.20 -13.07 -5.41
CA LYS A 45 4.34 -13.85 -4.16
C LYS A 45 3.08 -13.80 -3.31
N PHE A 46 2.31 -12.70 -3.29
CA PHE A 46 1.05 -12.64 -2.54
C PHE A 46 -0.04 -13.60 -3.04
N ASN A 47 0.11 -14.17 -4.25
CA ASN A 47 -0.89 -15.02 -4.88
C ASN A 47 -2.30 -14.38 -4.88
N ALA A 48 -2.36 -13.08 -5.14
CA ALA A 48 -3.57 -12.27 -5.08
C ALA A 48 -3.97 -11.75 -6.47
N ASP A 49 -5.26 -11.49 -6.65
CA ASP A 49 -5.79 -10.95 -7.91
C ASP A 49 -5.81 -9.42 -7.91
N VAL A 50 -5.93 -8.80 -6.73
CA VAL A 50 -5.74 -7.36 -6.54
C VAL A 50 -4.86 -7.13 -5.32
N VAL A 51 -3.79 -6.37 -5.49
CA VAL A 51 -2.87 -5.94 -4.42
C VAL A 51 -2.86 -4.42 -4.38
N THR A 52 -3.00 -3.85 -3.18
CA THR A 52 -2.93 -2.40 -2.99
C THR A 52 -1.81 -2.04 -2.03
N PHE A 53 -1.04 -1.00 -2.40
CA PHE A 53 0.00 -0.42 -1.56
C PHE A 53 -0.35 1.01 -1.20
N GLN A 54 -0.27 1.33 0.09
CA GLN A 54 -0.39 2.68 0.64
C GLN A 54 0.99 3.22 1.04
N GLU A 55 1.10 4.55 1.11
CA GLU A 55 2.36 5.25 1.35
C GLU A 55 3.48 4.82 0.40
N LEU A 56 3.25 4.89 -0.91
CA LEU A 56 4.32 4.63 -1.89
C LEU A 56 5.54 5.55 -1.67
N LYS A 57 5.33 6.80 -1.22
CA LYS A 57 6.35 7.85 -1.06
C LYS A 57 7.15 8.11 -2.33
N LEU A 58 6.47 8.01 -3.47
CA LEU A 58 7.01 8.32 -4.79
C LEU A 58 6.52 9.70 -5.25
N ASN A 59 7.22 10.24 -6.23
CA ASN A 59 6.87 11.43 -6.98
C ASN A 59 6.80 11.07 -8.46
N ARG A 60 6.18 11.92 -9.27
CA ARG A 60 6.11 11.73 -10.72
C ARG A 60 7.46 11.39 -11.35
N ASP A 61 8.52 12.11 -10.95
CA ASP A 61 9.87 11.92 -11.48
C ASP A 61 10.56 10.65 -10.95
N SER A 62 10.16 10.16 -9.78
CA SER A 62 10.77 8.98 -9.15
C SER A 62 10.02 7.67 -9.44
N LEU A 63 8.89 7.70 -10.14
CA LEU A 63 8.19 6.49 -10.56
C LEU A 63 9.08 5.55 -11.37
N SER A 64 9.92 6.09 -12.26
CA SER A 64 10.88 5.33 -13.08
C SER A 64 11.97 4.60 -12.26
N SER A 65 12.15 4.96 -10.98
CA SER A 65 13.09 4.26 -10.10
C SER A 65 12.58 2.91 -9.61
N ILE A 66 11.29 2.64 -9.74
CA ILE A 66 10.73 1.30 -9.54
C ILE A 66 10.67 0.61 -10.90
N LYS A 67 11.43 -0.48 -11.03
CA LYS A 67 11.58 -1.21 -12.28
C LYS A 67 10.21 -1.64 -12.81
N ASP A 68 9.95 -1.25 -14.06
CA ASP A 68 8.76 -1.62 -14.83
C ASP A 68 7.42 -1.37 -14.14
N ILE A 69 7.35 -0.40 -13.21
CA ILE A 69 6.14 -0.15 -12.42
C ILE A 69 4.89 0.13 -13.27
N GLY A 70 5.04 0.70 -14.48
CA GLY A 70 3.97 0.89 -15.45
C GLY A 70 3.77 -0.26 -16.45
N HIS A 71 4.74 -1.16 -16.57
CA HIS A 71 4.80 -2.23 -17.59
C HIS A 71 5.03 -3.61 -16.95
N LEU A 72 4.40 -3.85 -15.80
CA LEU A 72 4.43 -5.13 -15.10
C LEU A 72 3.93 -6.25 -16.01
N LYS A 73 4.51 -7.44 -15.86
CA LYS A 73 4.26 -8.58 -16.75
C LYS A 73 2.93 -9.26 -16.42
N HIS A 74 2.66 -9.44 -15.14
CA HIS A 74 1.52 -10.21 -14.64
C HIS A 74 0.38 -9.34 -14.10
N PHE A 75 0.63 -8.03 -13.96
CA PHE A 75 -0.30 -7.08 -13.38
C PHE A 75 -0.45 -5.83 -14.24
N ARG A 76 -1.64 -5.22 -14.21
CA ARG A 76 -1.86 -3.83 -14.57
C ARG A 76 -1.65 -2.96 -13.33
N SER A 77 -1.13 -1.75 -13.51
CA SER A 77 -0.88 -0.83 -12.41
C SER A 77 -1.62 0.50 -12.57
N PHE A 78 -2.19 0.97 -11.47
CA PHE A 78 -2.85 2.26 -11.32
C PHE A 78 -2.20 2.96 -10.14
N ILE A 79 -1.71 4.17 -10.33
CA ILE A 79 -0.86 4.84 -9.34
C ILE A 79 -1.28 6.29 -9.24
N THR A 80 -1.39 6.77 -8.02
CA THR A 80 -1.55 8.18 -7.69
C THR A 80 -0.42 8.59 -6.75
N VAL A 81 0.12 9.78 -6.95
CA VAL A 81 1.17 10.38 -6.14
C VAL A 81 0.77 11.82 -5.82
N PRO A 82 1.17 12.38 -4.66
CA PRO A 82 0.80 13.74 -4.31
C PRO A 82 1.32 14.75 -5.33
N THR A 83 0.53 15.80 -5.54
CA THR A 83 0.91 16.95 -6.37
C THR A 83 1.62 18.03 -5.57
N THR A 84 1.34 18.13 -4.27
CA THR A 84 1.78 19.25 -3.40
C THR A 84 3.00 18.91 -2.55
N LYS A 85 3.10 17.67 -2.05
CA LYS A 85 4.15 17.26 -1.10
C LYS A 85 4.97 16.09 -1.64
N ARG A 86 6.25 16.35 -1.92
CA ARG A 86 7.16 15.33 -2.46
C ARG A 86 7.45 14.24 -1.42
N GLY A 87 7.50 12.97 -1.85
CA GLY A 87 7.88 11.81 -1.04
C GLY A 87 6.89 11.47 0.06
N TYR A 88 5.65 11.90 -0.08
CA TYR A 88 4.57 11.75 0.89
C TYR A 88 3.46 10.85 0.32
N SER A 89 2.66 10.20 1.17
CA SER A 89 1.44 9.47 0.76
C SER A 89 1.68 8.59 -0.50
N GLY A 90 0.73 8.61 -1.45
CA GLY A 90 0.75 7.85 -2.70
C GLY A 90 0.15 6.47 -2.52
N VAL A 91 -0.68 6.07 -3.47
CA VAL A 91 -1.38 4.78 -3.49
C VAL A 91 -1.14 4.09 -4.82
N GLY A 92 -0.89 2.78 -4.76
CA GLY A 92 -0.78 1.91 -5.93
C GLY A 92 -1.80 0.79 -5.87
N VAL A 93 -2.47 0.52 -6.98
CA VAL A 93 -3.38 -0.61 -7.16
C VAL A 93 -2.85 -1.46 -8.30
N PHE A 94 -2.59 -2.73 -8.01
CA PHE A 94 -2.02 -3.70 -8.92
C PHE A 94 -3.03 -4.82 -9.15
N VAL A 95 -3.49 -4.98 -10.38
CA VAL A 95 -4.56 -5.90 -10.73
C VAL A 95 -4.00 -6.99 -11.63
N SER A 96 -4.12 -8.25 -11.23
CA SER A 96 -3.69 -9.39 -12.03
C SER A 96 -4.35 -9.36 -13.40
N ASN A 97 -3.63 -9.81 -14.44
CA ASN A 97 -4.18 -9.93 -15.79
C ASN A 97 -5.34 -10.92 -15.90
N ARG A 98 -5.62 -11.70 -14.84
CA ARG A 98 -6.83 -12.52 -14.70
C ARG A 98 -8.10 -11.70 -14.50
N CYS A 99 -7.98 -10.47 -13.98
CA CYS A 99 -9.07 -9.55 -13.73
C CYS A 99 -9.18 -8.51 -14.85
N HIS A 100 -10.41 -8.24 -15.28
CA HIS A 100 -10.69 -7.25 -16.29
C HIS A 100 -11.11 -5.93 -15.65
N VAL A 101 -10.17 -4.99 -15.55
CA VAL A 101 -10.51 -3.61 -15.16
C VAL A 101 -11.21 -2.93 -16.34
N VAL A 102 -12.41 -2.41 -16.12
CA VAL A 102 -13.20 -1.68 -17.12
C VAL A 102 -13.07 -0.17 -16.96
N LYS A 103 -12.91 0.32 -15.73
CA LYS A 103 -12.73 1.75 -15.43
C LYS A 103 -11.75 1.93 -14.28
N ALA A 104 -11.05 3.06 -14.27
CA ALA A 104 -10.20 3.46 -13.15
C ALA A 104 -10.15 4.98 -13.05
N GLU A 105 -10.20 5.48 -11.81
CA GLU A 105 -10.22 6.91 -11.49
C GLU A 105 -9.25 7.24 -10.36
N GLU A 106 -8.68 8.43 -10.46
CA GLU A 106 -7.87 9.04 -9.42
C GLU A 106 -8.75 9.81 -8.43
N GLY A 107 -8.46 9.67 -7.14
CA GLY A 107 -9.18 10.38 -6.09
C GLY A 107 -10.54 9.76 -5.76
N MET A 108 -11.23 10.40 -4.82
CA MET A 108 -12.54 9.96 -4.34
C MET A 108 -13.67 10.93 -4.68
N THR A 109 -13.40 12.17 -5.09
CA THR A 109 -14.48 13.16 -5.29
C THR A 109 -14.94 13.27 -6.74
N GLY A 110 -14.15 12.78 -7.68
CA GLY A 110 -14.43 12.90 -9.12
C GLY A 110 -14.11 14.27 -9.72
N HIS A 111 -13.64 15.24 -8.92
CA HIS A 111 -13.26 16.58 -9.42
C HIS A 111 -11.91 16.60 -10.17
N LEU A 112 -11.11 15.54 -10.08
CA LEU A 112 -9.90 15.37 -10.89
C LEU A 112 -10.25 15.06 -12.35
N CYS A 113 -9.39 15.48 -13.27
CA CYS A 113 -9.51 15.17 -14.68
C CYS A 113 -8.52 14.06 -15.08
N PRO A 114 -8.95 13.04 -15.85
CA PRO A 114 -8.01 12.10 -16.44
C PRO A 114 -7.03 12.83 -17.35
N GLN A 115 -5.84 12.25 -17.50
CA GLN A 115 -4.76 12.88 -18.26
C GLN A 115 -5.21 13.16 -19.71
N GLY A 116 -5.12 14.44 -20.10
CA GLY A 116 -5.46 14.88 -21.45
C GLY A 116 -6.94 15.18 -21.68
N SER A 117 -7.78 15.05 -20.65
CA SER A 117 -9.19 15.48 -20.68
C SER A 117 -9.35 16.86 -20.06
N ALA A 118 -10.26 17.67 -20.62
CA ALA A 118 -10.74 18.91 -20.01
C ALA A 118 -11.89 18.65 -19.01
N GLU A 119 -12.61 17.53 -19.17
CA GLU A 119 -13.73 17.14 -18.32
C GLU A 119 -13.27 16.28 -17.15
N CYS A 120 -13.76 16.60 -15.94
CA CYS A 120 -13.45 15.82 -14.74
C CYS A 120 -14.26 14.53 -14.68
N TYR A 121 -13.82 13.56 -13.87
CA TYR A 121 -14.46 12.23 -13.80
C TYR A 121 -15.97 12.31 -13.49
N ARG A 122 -16.39 13.28 -12.68
CA ARG A 122 -17.82 13.44 -12.32
C ARG A 122 -18.70 14.00 -13.43
N ASP A 123 -18.10 14.67 -14.41
CA ASP A 123 -18.84 15.25 -15.54
C ASP A 123 -18.86 14.30 -16.75
N GLN A 124 -18.11 13.19 -16.70
CA GLN A 124 -18.04 12.21 -17.77
C GLN A 124 -19.26 11.28 -17.77
N ASN A 125 -19.81 11.02 -18.95
CA ASN A 125 -20.95 10.11 -19.15
C ASN A 125 -20.65 8.67 -18.72
N ASP A 126 -19.38 8.25 -18.76
CA ASP A 126 -18.94 6.89 -18.49
C ASP A 126 -18.08 6.77 -17.23
N GLY A 127 -18.14 7.73 -16.30
CA GLY A 127 -17.47 7.63 -14.99
C GLY A 127 -17.90 6.42 -14.16
N ILE A 128 -17.15 6.10 -13.11
CA ILE A 128 -17.48 5.05 -12.13
C ILE A 128 -18.70 5.48 -11.30
N GLY A 129 -18.86 6.77 -11.03
CA GLY A 129 -20.04 7.30 -10.34
C GLY A 129 -19.92 7.36 -8.81
N GLY A 130 -21.08 7.53 -8.17
CA GLY A 130 -21.24 7.67 -6.73
C GLY A 130 -20.49 8.86 -6.12
N TYR A 131 -20.40 9.98 -6.83
CA TYR A 131 -19.62 11.12 -6.35
C TYR A 131 -20.31 11.83 -5.18
N PRO A 132 -19.60 12.12 -4.08
CA PRO A 132 -20.18 12.84 -2.95
C PRO A 132 -20.39 14.32 -3.27
N GLU A 133 -21.39 14.92 -2.63
CA GLU A 133 -21.64 16.35 -2.68
C GLU A 133 -20.55 17.11 -1.89
N VAL A 134 -19.64 17.74 -2.63
CA VAL A 134 -18.53 18.55 -2.10
C VAL A 134 -18.17 19.61 -3.13
N ASP A 135 -17.90 20.83 -2.66
CA ASP A 135 -17.49 21.92 -3.56
C ASP A 135 -16.16 21.59 -4.25
N LYS A 136 -15.99 22.09 -5.47
CA LYS A 136 -14.84 21.77 -6.32
C LYS A 136 -13.50 22.08 -5.66
N ARG A 137 -13.40 23.20 -4.95
CA ARG A 137 -12.15 23.62 -4.30
C ARG A 137 -11.79 22.63 -3.18
N ARG A 138 -12.73 22.30 -2.32
CA ARG A 138 -12.51 21.32 -1.23
C ARG A 138 -12.26 19.92 -1.79
N GLY A 139 -13.00 19.50 -2.81
CA GLY A 139 -12.81 18.20 -3.44
C GLY A 139 -11.41 18.02 -4.03
N LEU A 140 -10.91 19.04 -4.74
CA LEU A 140 -9.53 19.03 -5.26
C LEU A 140 -8.49 19.01 -4.13
N GLN A 141 -8.72 19.68 -3.00
CA GLN A 141 -7.83 19.63 -1.83
C GLN A 141 -7.78 18.24 -1.18
N LEU A 142 -8.93 17.56 -1.09
CA LEU A 142 -9.02 16.21 -0.54
C LEU A 142 -8.30 15.19 -1.43
N ASP A 143 -8.37 15.36 -2.75
CA ASP A 143 -7.76 14.44 -3.72
C ASP A 143 -6.29 14.77 -4.05
N ALA A 144 -5.78 15.96 -3.68
CA ALA A 144 -4.44 16.43 -4.05
C ALA A 144 -3.26 15.60 -3.50
N GLU A 145 -3.49 14.85 -2.41
CA GLU A 145 -2.46 14.09 -1.71
C GLU A 145 -2.29 12.65 -2.24
N GLY A 146 -2.98 12.28 -3.32
CA GLY A 146 -2.87 10.96 -3.93
C GLY A 146 -3.19 9.83 -2.95
N ARG A 147 -4.34 9.95 -2.28
CA ARG A 147 -4.77 9.07 -1.18
C ARG A 147 -5.80 8.03 -1.58
N ALA A 148 -6.38 8.11 -2.78
CA ALA A 148 -7.44 7.23 -3.20
C ALA A 148 -7.32 6.88 -4.68
N ILE A 149 -7.58 5.60 -4.99
CA ILE A 149 -7.79 5.10 -6.34
C ILE A 149 -9.06 4.27 -6.33
N THR A 150 -9.91 4.48 -7.32
CA THR A 150 -11.12 3.67 -7.53
C THR A 150 -10.99 2.90 -8.84
N ILE A 151 -11.20 1.59 -8.82
CA ILE A 151 -11.28 0.76 -10.03
C ILE A 151 -12.64 0.05 -10.08
N GLU A 152 -13.12 -0.19 -11.29
CA GLU A 152 -14.28 -1.05 -11.54
C GLU A 152 -13.83 -2.25 -12.36
N LEU A 153 -14.14 -3.44 -11.87
CA LEU A 153 -13.93 -4.70 -12.59
C LEU A 153 -15.15 -5.05 -13.44
N ALA A 154 -14.93 -5.81 -14.50
CA ALA A 154 -16.01 -6.45 -15.25
C ALA A 154 -16.87 -7.28 -14.29
N GLY A 155 -18.19 -7.09 -14.35
CA GLY A 155 -19.13 -7.65 -13.37
C GLY A 155 -19.64 -6.64 -12.32
N GLY A 156 -19.17 -5.38 -12.35
CA GLY A 156 -19.73 -4.30 -11.55
C GLY A 156 -19.17 -4.18 -10.12
N LEU A 157 -18.13 -4.96 -9.80
CA LEU A 157 -17.40 -4.83 -8.54
C LEU A 157 -16.49 -3.59 -8.58
N VAL A 158 -16.72 -2.68 -7.64
CA VAL A 158 -15.89 -1.49 -7.45
C VAL A 158 -14.98 -1.68 -6.25
N ILE A 159 -13.68 -1.40 -6.45
CA ILE A 159 -12.66 -1.45 -5.40
C ILE A 159 -12.09 -0.06 -5.22
N ILE A 160 -12.19 0.46 -3.99
CA ILE A 160 -11.58 1.72 -3.58
C ILE A 160 -10.39 1.40 -2.68
N SER A 161 -9.19 1.72 -3.15
CA SER A 161 -7.96 1.65 -2.37
C SER A 161 -7.66 2.99 -1.75
N VAL A 162 -7.41 3.03 -0.44
CA VAL A 162 -7.28 4.31 0.29
C VAL A 162 -6.11 4.35 1.28
N TYR A 163 -5.55 5.53 1.46
CA TYR A 163 -4.67 5.90 2.58
C TYR A 163 -5.28 7.13 3.27
N CYS A 164 -6.13 6.89 4.28
CA CYS A 164 -6.82 7.95 5.00
C CYS A 164 -5.82 8.83 5.75
N PRO A 165 -6.02 10.15 5.83
CA PRO A 165 -5.14 11.04 6.58
C PRO A 165 -5.13 10.70 8.07
N ALA A 166 -3.94 10.63 8.64
CA ALA A 166 -3.73 10.63 10.07
C ALA A 166 -3.63 12.07 10.59
N ASN A 167 -4.21 12.35 11.76
CA ASN A 167 -4.02 13.63 12.46
C ASN A 167 -2.89 13.52 13.50
N SER A 168 -1.68 13.17 13.05
CA SER A 168 -0.56 12.85 13.95
C SER A 168 -0.07 14.05 14.78
N MET A 169 -0.30 15.27 14.29
CA MET A 169 0.04 16.51 15.02
C MET A 169 -1.07 16.96 15.97
N GLY A 170 -2.26 16.34 15.90
CA GLY A 170 -3.39 16.67 16.77
C GLY A 170 -3.94 18.08 16.59
N THR A 171 -3.86 18.64 15.38
CA THR A 171 -4.38 19.98 15.08
C THR A 171 -5.88 19.93 14.76
N GLU A 172 -6.57 21.04 14.96
CA GLU A 172 -8.00 21.16 14.64
C GLU A 172 -8.23 21.07 13.13
N GLU A 173 -7.43 21.79 12.34
CA GLU A 173 -7.51 21.76 10.87
C GLU A 173 -7.20 20.36 10.31
N GLY A 174 -6.28 19.64 10.96
CA GLY A 174 -5.94 18.26 10.61
C GLY A 174 -7.10 17.30 10.89
N GLU A 175 -7.82 17.49 12.00
CA GLU A 175 -9.01 16.69 12.30
C GLU A 175 -10.17 17.04 11.36
N GLU A 176 -10.37 18.32 11.03
CA GLU A 176 -11.38 18.76 10.07
C GLU A 176 -11.12 18.14 8.68
N TYR A 177 -9.89 18.25 8.17
CA TYR A 177 -9.49 17.62 6.91
C TYR A 177 -9.72 16.11 6.93
N ARG A 178 -9.32 15.45 8.02
CA ARG A 178 -9.53 14.01 8.17
C ARG A 178 -10.99 13.63 8.18
N MET A 179 -11.84 14.37 8.89
CA MET A 179 -13.26 14.08 8.97
C MET A 179 -13.96 14.33 7.64
N ASP A 180 -13.63 15.40 6.92
CA ASP A 180 -14.15 15.65 5.57
C ASP A 180 -13.74 14.56 4.59
N PHE A 181 -12.49 14.11 4.69
CA PHE A 181 -12.00 13.01 3.87
C PHE A 181 -12.82 11.73 4.10
N LEU A 182 -12.99 11.33 5.37
CA LEU A 182 -13.75 10.14 5.73
C LEU A 182 -15.23 10.24 5.33
N ARG A 183 -15.86 11.42 5.49
CA ARG A 183 -17.25 11.64 5.06
C ARG A 183 -17.40 11.44 3.56
N CYS A 184 -16.55 12.08 2.75
CA CYS A 184 -16.58 11.94 1.29
C CYS A 184 -16.33 10.48 0.87
N LEU A 185 -15.36 9.81 1.49
CA LEU A 185 -15.01 8.42 1.20
C LEU A 185 -16.19 7.47 1.44
N PHE A 186 -16.76 7.49 2.65
CA PHE A 186 -17.84 6.56 3.00
C PHE A 186 -19.13 6.91 2.25
N GLU A 187 -19.39 8.19 2.02
CA GLU A 187 -20.54 8.61 1.21
C GLU A 187 -20.39 8.13 -0.24
N ARG A 188 -19.20 8.21 -0.83
CA ARG A 188 -18.95 7.64 -2.17
C ARG A 188 -19.27 6.15 -2.23
N CYS A 189 -18.79 5.40 -1.24
CA CYS A 189 -19.08 3.96 -1.15
C CYS A 189 -20.59 3.68 -1.10
N ARG A 190 -21.32 4.47 -0.30
CA ARG A 190 -22.77 4.34 -0.15
C ARG A 190 -23.51 4.67 -1.43
N LEU A 191 -23.15 5.75 -2.11
CA LEU A 191 -23.77 6.14 -3.37
C LEU A 191 -23.50 5.11 -4.48
N LEU A 192 -22.28 4.56 -4.56
CA LEU A 192 -21.96 3.46 -5.48
C LEU A 192 -22.83 2.22 -5.19
N HIS A 193 -22.99 1.86 -3.91
CA HIS A 193 -23.85 0.74 -3.53
C HIS A 193 -25.33 1.01 -3.87
N GLN A 194 -25.81 2.23 -3.69
CA GLN A 194 -27.17 2.63 -4.11
C GLN A 194 -27.38 2.55 -5.62
N GLN A 195 -26.32 2.69 -6.40
CA GLN A 195 -26.34 2.46 -7.85
C GLN A 195 -26.30 0.97 -8.22
N GLY A 196 -26.42 0.06 -7.24
CA GLY A 196 -26.45 -1.39 -7.43
C GLY A 196 -25.06 -2.03 -7.55
N LYS A 197 -23.98 -1.28 -7.27
CA LYS A 197 -22.62 -1.83 -7.34
C LYS A 197 -22.26 -2.58 -6.07
N GLN A 198 -21.48 -3.64 -6.24
CA GLN A 198 -20.76 -4.26 -5.13
C GLN A 198 -19.53 -3.42 -4.83
N VAL A 199 -19.27 -3.11 -3.57
CA VAL A 199 -18.20 -2.17 -3.21
C VAL A 199 -17.26 -2.81 -2.19
N ILE A 200 -15.97 -2.73 -2.47
CA ILE A 200 -14.90 -3.05 -1.52
C ILE A 200 -14.11 -1.78 -1.26
N LEU A 201 -14.01 -1.39 0.02
CA LEU A 201 -13.12 -0.35 0.50
C LEU A 201 -11.96 -1.01 1.24
N MET A 202 -10.74 -0.81 0.77
CA MET A 202 -9.55 -1.42 1.36
C MET A 202 -8.39 -0.45 1.49
N GLY A 203 -7.56 -0.63 2.51
CA GLY A 203 -6.42 0.24 2.76
C GLY A 203 -6.18 0.53 4.23
N ASP A 204 -5.31 1.48 4.46
CA ASP A 204 -5.09 2.07 5.77
C ASP A 204 -6.16 3.14 6.02
N ILE A 205 -7.15 2.78 6.83
CA ILE A 205 -8.27 3.65 7.19
C ILE A 205 -7.87 4.62 8.31
N ASN A 206 -6.74 4.39 8.98
CA ASN A 206 -6.30 5.15 10.14
C ASN A 206 -7.36 5.24 11.27
N VAL A 207 -8.26 4.25 11.36
CA VAL A 207 -9.32 4.17 12.37
C VAL A 207 -9.52 2.72 12.80
N SER A 208 -9.36 2.44 14.10
CA SER A 208 -9.70 1.13 14.67
C SER A 208 -11.21 0.98 14.87
N PRO A 209 -11.86 -0.06 14.32
CA PRO A 209 -13.32 -0.20 14.39
C PRO A 209 -13.87 -0.46 15.80
N SER A 210 -13.18 -1.29 16.58
CA SER A 210 -13.63 -1.79 17.88
C SER A 210 -12.53 -1.77 18.94
N LEU A 211 -12.89 -1.84 20.22
CA LEU A 211 -11.92 -1.77 21.33
C LEU A 211 -10.85 -2.87 21.25
N ILE A 212 -11.24 -4.07 20.81
CA ILE A 212 -10.37 -5.24 20.65
C ILE A 212 -9.23 -4.98 19.62
N ASP A 213 -9.39 -3.95 18.79
CA ASP A 213 -8.46 -3.55 17.73
C ASP A 213 -7.41 -2.52 18.17
N HIS A 214 -7.33 -2.18 19.46
CA HIS A 214 -6.48 -1.08 19.94
C HIS A 214 -5.83 -1.37 21.30
N ALA A 215 -4.54 -1.76 21.29
CA ALA A 215 -3.82 -2.20 22.49
C ALA A 215 -3.76 -1.13 23.59
N ASP A 216 -3.48 0.13 23.24
CA ASP A 216 -3.36 1.22 24.22
C ASP A 216 -4.65 1.40 25.01
N THR A 217 -5.80 1.38 24.33
CA THR A 217 -7.08 1.61 25.01
C THR A 217 -7.57 0.39 25.79
N LEU A 218 -7.18 -0.83 25.37
CA LEU A 218 -7.36 -2.02 26.20
C LEU A 218 -6.57 -1.91 27.51
N ALA A 219 -5.34 -1.40 27.47
CA ALA A 219 -4.53 -1.17 28.65
C ALA A 219 -5.09 -0.06 29.54
N GLU A 220 -5.54 1.06 28.96
CA GLU A 220 -6.20 2.16 29.69
C GLU A 220 -7.45 1.70 30.46
N PHE A 221 -8.24 0.79 29.88
CA PHE A 221 -9.38 0.19 30.57
C PHE A 221 -9.01 -0.99 31.48
N SER A 222 -7.72 -1.30 31.65
CA SER A 222 -7.22 -2.44 32.43
C SER A 222 -7.72 -3.82 31.97
N ILE A 223 -8.04 -3.96 30.67
CA ILE A 223 -8.60 -5.19 30.08
C ILE A 223 -7.50 -6.05 29.44
N SER A 224 -6.24 -5.61 29.44
CA SER A 224 -5.13 -6.32 28.79
C SER A 224 -4.78 -7.67 29.44
N GLY A 225 -5.15 -7.91 30.71
CA GLY A 225 -4.83 -9.12 31.46
C GLY A 225 -5.92 -10.21 31.48
N GLU A 226 -7.16 -9.91 31.07
CA GLU A 226 -8.32 -10.80 31.23
C GLU A 226 -8.69 -11.58 29.95
N ILE A 227 -7.91 -11.39 28.89
CA ILE A 227 -8.25 -11.89 27.55
C ILE A 227 -7.42 -13.14 27.25
N GLY A 228 -8.01 -14.31 27.49
CA GLY A 228 -7.49 -15.59 27.00
C GLY A 228 -7.38 -15.65 25.47
N PRO A 229 -6.58 -16.57 24.90
CA PRO A 229 -6.22 -16.59 23.47
C PRO A 229 -7.39 -16.82 22.51
N ILE A 230 -8.48 -17.42 22.98
CA ILE A 230 -9.70 -17.65 22.19
C ILE A 230 -10.89 -17.46 23.14
N ASN A 231 -11.80 -16.54 22.78
CA ASN A 231 -13.15 -16.40 23.32
C ASN A 231 -13.42 -15.53 24.57
N SER A 232 -12.71 -14.42 24.81
CA SER A 232 -13.30 -13.41 25.68
C SER A 232 -14.24 -12.53 24.87
N ALA A 233 -15.53 -12.68 25.14
CA ALA A 233 -16.57 -11.83 24.62
C ALA A 233 -16.41 -10.43 25.24
N LEU A 234 -15.45 -9.65 24.74
CA LEU A 234 -15.12 -8.34 25.30
C LEU A 234 -16.35 -7.44 25.35
N GLU A 235 -17.19 -7.49 24.32
CA GLU A 235 -18.46 -6.76 24.30
C GLU A 235 -19.46 -7.26 25.37
N LYS A 236 -19.39 -8.52 25.81
CA LYS A 236 -20.22 -9.04 26.91
C LYS A 236 -19.64 -8.70 28.29
N HIS A 237 -18.32 -8.77 28.46
CA HIS A 237 -17.65 -8.52 29.74
C HIS A 237 -17.51 -7.03 30.04
N SER A 238 -17.27 -6.22 29.00
CA SER A 238 -17.04 -4.77 29.13
C SER A 238 -17.84 -3.99 28.08
N PRO A 239 -19.19 -4.10 28.07
CA PRO A 239 -20.05 -3.43 27.09
C PRO A 239 -19.89 -1.91 27.11
N GLU A 240 -19.73 -1.32 28.30
CA GLU A 240 -19.56 0.12 28.48
C GLU A 240 -18.24 0.62 27.89
N ALA A 241 -17.13 -0.07 28.15
CA ALA A 241 -15.82 0.26 27.56
C ALA A 241 -15.86 0.15 26.03
N CYS A 242 -16.52 -0.88 25.50
CA CYS A 242 -16.69 -1.06 24.05
C CYS A 242 -17.55 0.06 23.44
N ALA A 243 -18.64 0.45 24.11
CA ALA A 243 -19.50 1.55 23.67
C ALA A 243 -18.75 2.88 23.70
N LYS A 244 -18.05 3.18 24.80
CA LYS A 244 -17.23 4.38 24.98
C LYS A 244 -16.11 4.47 23.94
N PHE A 245 -15.43 3.36 23.65
CA PHE A 245 -14.37 3.33 22.63
C PHE A 245 -14.86 3.79 21.25
N LYS A 246 -16.09 3.38 20.89
CA LYS A 246 -16.71 3.71 19.59
C LYS A 246 -17.13 5.18 19.52
N THR A 247 -17.46 5.82 20.64
CA THR A 247 -17.95 7.21 20.69
C THR A 247 -16.88 8.25 21.06
N ILE A 248 -15.75 7.84 21.62
CA ILE A 248 -14.70 8.78 22.08
C ILE A 248 -14.02 9.56 20.94
N ARG A 249 -14.07 9.07 19.70
CA ARG A 249 -13.51 9.75 18.53
C ARG A 249 -14.56 9.88 17.42
N PRO A 250 -14.75 11.07 16.83
CA PRO A 250 -15.69 11.27 15.73
C PRO A 250 -15.45 10.33 14.53
N SER A 251 -14.19 10.06 14.20
CA SER A 251 -13.82 9.12 13.13
C SER A 251 -14.26 7.67 13.39
N ARG A 252 -14.20 7.21 14.65
CA ARG A 252 -14.71 5.89 15.05
C ARG A 252 -16.22 5.83 14.99
N MET A 253 -16.91 6.89 15.43
CA MET A 253 -18.36 7.00 15.30
C MET A 253 -18.78 6.90 13.85
N LEU A 254 -18.16 7.72 12.99
CA LEU A 254 -18.46 7.79 11.56
C LEU A 254 -18.25 6.43 10.88
N LEU A 255 -17.10 5.78 11.06
CA LEU A 255 -16.87 4.44 10.50
C LEU A 255 -17.96 3.44 10.95
N ASN A 256 -18.32 3.49 12.23
CA ASN A 256 -19.34 2.59 12.80
C ASN A 256 -20.78 2.88 12.33
N GLU A 257 -21.06 4.04 11.71
CA GLU A 257 -22.34 4.29 11.02
C GLU A 257 -22.49 3.46 9.75
N TYR A 258 -21.37 3.12 9.09
CA TYR A 258 -21.34 2.38 7.84
C TYR A 258 -21.12 0.87 8.01
N LEU A 259 -20.68 0.43 9.19
CA LEU A 259 -20.49 -0.99 9.50
C LEU A 259 -21.81 -1.67 9.90
N TYR A 260 -22.07 -2.81 9.26
CA TYR A 260 -23.18 -3.70 9.55
C TYR A 260 -23.09 -4.22 10.99
N ARG A 261 -24.25 -4.29 11.65
CA ARG A 261 -24.40 -4.86 12.98
C ARG A 261 -25.63 -5.76 12.98
N PRO A 262 -25.48 -7.06 13.28
CA PRO A 262 -26.61 -7.94 13.49
C PRO A 262 -27.51 -7.36 14.61
N ASN A 263 -28.83 -7.49 14.46
CA ASN A 263 -29.82 -7.20 15.52
C ASN A 263 -29.89 -5.73 15.98
N ARG A 264 -29.65 -4.76 15.09
CA ARG A 264 -29.93 -3.34 15.35
C ARG A 264 -30.86 -2.77 14.27
N GLU A 265 -31.51 -1.65 14.58
CA GLU A 265 -32.35 -0.90 13.63
C GLU A 265 -31.66 -0.75 12.27
N GLN A 266 -32.47 -0.88 11.22
CA GLN A 266 -32.05 -0.70 9.84
C GLN A 266 -31.58 0.75 9.65
N ASN A 267 -30.28 0.91 9.42
CA ASN A 267 -29.69 2.18 9.01
C ASN A 267 -29.21 2.01 7.55
N PRO A 268 -29.75 2.77 6.58
CA PRO A 268 -29.40 2.61 5.17
C PRO A 268 -27.93 2.94 4.85
N LYS A 269 -27.19 3.57 5.77
CA LYS A 269 -25.74 3.77 5.63
C LYS A 269 -24.93 2.50 5.91
N ARG A 270 -25.48 1.51 6.63
CA ARG A 270 -24.76 0.29 7.03
C ARG A 270 -24.63 -0.71 5.88
N ILE A 271 -23.73 -0.39 4.97
CA ILE A 271 -23.47 -1.21 3.79
C ILE A 271 -22.34 -2.21 3.99
N PHE A 272 -21.40 -1.94 4.91
CA PHE A 272 -20.13 -2.68 4.98
C PHE A 272 -20.11 -3.77 6.06
N ILE A 273 -19.54 -4.92 5.72
CA ILE A 273 -18.99 -5.87 6.69
C ILE A 273 -17.48 -5.67 6.81
N ASP A 274 -16.94 -5.87 8.02
CA ASP A 274 -15.50 -6.04 8.23
C ASP A 274 -15.15 -7.51 7.93
N THR A 275 -14.48 -7.76 6.80
CA THR A 275 -14.27 -9.12 6.28
C THR A 275 -13.41 -9.95 7.23
N THR A 276 -12.40 -9.32 7.83
CA THR A 276 -11.49 -9.94 8.79
C THR A 276 -12.24 -10.35 10.05
N ARG A 277 -13.08 -9.48 10.61
CA ARG A 277 -13.92 -9.81 11.78
C ARG A 277 -15.05 -10.79 11.45
N THR A 278 -15.49 -10.84 10.20
CA THR A 278 -16.47 -11.84 9.73
C THR A 278 -15.92 -13.26 9.86
N ILE A 279 -14.64 -13.48 9.52
CA ILE A 279 -13.99 -14.79 9.59
C ILE A 279 -13.33 -15.03 10.97
N GLN A 280 -12.52 -14.09 11.45
CA GLN A 280 -11.70 -14.25 12.66
C GLN A 280 -12.47 -13.94 13.95
N LYS A 281 -13.73 -13.50 13.84
CA LYS A 281 -14.63 -13.19 14.96
C LYS A 281 -13.93 -12.29 16.00
N GLN A 282 -13.92 -12.72 17.25
CA GLN A 282 -13.36 -12.00 18.39
C GLN A 282 -11.90 -12.37 18.69
N ARG A 283 -11.15 -12.91 17.72
CA ARG A 283 -9.72 -13.18 17.92
C ARG A 283 -9.00 -11.88 18.28
N VAL A 284 -8.33 -11.90 19.43
CA VAL A 284 -7.67 -10.71 20.00
C VAL A 284 -6.27 -10.52 19.43
N ARG A 285 -5.67 -9.34 19.70
CA ARG A 285 -4.29 -9.00 19.33
C ARG A 285 -4.00 -9.10 17.83
N MET A 286 -5.02 -8.86 17.01
CA MET A 286 -4.94 -8.81 15.55
C MET A 286 -4.53 -7.41 15.07
N TYR A 287 -3.36 -6.94 15.47
CA TYR A 287 -2.87 -5.62 15.08
C TYR A 287 -2.23 -5.66 13.70
N THR A 288 -2.31 -4.55 12.97
CA THR A 288 -1.74 -4.41 11.63
C THR A 288 -0.67 -3.35 11.56
N VAL A 289 -0.54 -2.49 12.58
CA VAL A 289 0.51 -1.48 12.71
C VAL A 289 1.11 -1.48 14.11
N TRP A 290 2.42 -1.26 14.19
CA TRP A 290 3.17 -1.17 15.44
C TRP A 290 4.16 -0.02 15.41
N ASN A 291 4.25 0.73 16.51
CA ASN A 291 5.24 1.80 16.63
C ASN A 291 6.67 1.23 16.63
N THR A 292 7.46 1.59 15.62
CA THR A 292 8.84 1.11 15.43
C THR A 292 9.82 1.71 16.43
N GLN A 293 9.63 2.96 16.85
CA GLN A 293 10.52 3.63 17.83
C GLN A 293 10.45 2.97 19.21
N LYS A 294 9.30 2.39 19.55
CA LYS A 294 9.07 1.67 20.82
C LYS A 294 9.26 0.16 20.69
N ASN A 295 9.71 -0.33 19.52
CA ASN A 295 9.85 -1.76 19.22
C ASN A 295 8.58 -2.57 19.53
N CYS A 296 7.41 -1.98 19.25
CA CYS A 296 6.12 -2.53 19.70
C CYS A 296 5.71 -3.82 18.98
N ARG A 297 6.31 -4.15 17.83
CA ARG A 297 5.95 -5.33 17.04
C ARG A 297 6.32 -6.63 17.76
N GLU A 298 7.48 -6.67 18.42
CA GLU A 298 7.97 -7.85 19.14
C GLU A 298 7.08 -8.25 20.33
N ILE A 299 6.52 -7.25 21.02
CA ILE A 299 5.57 -7.47 22.12
C ILE A 299 4.10 -7.50 21.65
N ASN A 300 3.87 -7.40 20.34
CA ASN A 300 2.58 -7.29 19.67
C ASN A 300 1.64 -6.29 20.38
N HIS A 301 2.11 -5.05 20.50
CA HIS A 301 1.39 -3.91 21.07
C HIS A 301 1.08 -2.89 19.97
N GLY A 302 -0.11 -2.95 19.39
CA GLY A 302 -0.42 -2.15 18.21
C GLY A 302 -1.91 -1.84 18.04
N SER A 303 -2.25 -1.47 16.82
CA SER A 303 -3.62 -1.18 16.42
C SER A 303 -3.96 -1.90 15.10
N ARG A 304 -5.23 -2.24 14.92
CA ARG A 304 -5.75 -2.68 13.61
C ARG A 304 -6.42 -1.48 12.94
N ILE A 305 -5.82 -1.02 11.85
CA ILE A 305 -6.30 0.13 11.07
C ILE A 305 -6.29 -0.12 9.56
N ASP A 306 -5.61 -1.18 9.13
CA ASP A 306 -5.65 -1.68 7.76
C ASP A 306 -6.85 -2.62 7.63
N LEU A 307 -7.83 -2.22 6.82
CA LEU A 307 -9.12 -2.91 6.73
C LEU A 307 -9.41 -3.30 5.28
N ILE A 308 -10.16 -4.39 5.13
CA ILE A 308 -10.90 -4.71 3.91
C ILE A 308 -12.37 -4.74 4.34
N LEU A 309 -13.13 -3.77 3.86
CA LEU A 309 -14.56 -3.62 4.09
C LEU A 309 -15.28 -3.94 2.79
N ALA A 310 -16.34 -4.75 2.85
CA ALA A 310 -17.07 -5.18 1.66
C ALA A 310 -18.56 -5.01 1.86
N THR A 311 -19.32 -4.72 0.80
CA THR A 311 -20.78 -4.74 0.88
C THR A 311 -21.26 -6.13 1.33
N SER A 312 -22.32 -6.18 2.14
CA SER A 312 -22.74 -7.41 2.82
C SER A 312 -23.20 -8.56 1.91
N ASP A 313 -23.45 -8.26 0.63
CA ASP A 313 -23.83 -9.21 -0.41
C ASP A 313 -22.62 -9.99 -0.98
N LEU A 314 -21.39 -9.55 -0.69
CA LEU A 314 -20.17 -10.29 -1.05
C LEU A 314 -19.87 -11.40 -0.05
N LYS A 315 -19.80 -12.64 -0.52
CA LYS A 315 -19.53 -13.81 0.32
C LYS A 315 -18.03 -13.96 0.60
N VAL A 316 -17.65 -13.76 1.85
CA VAL A 316 -16.28 -13.95 2.35
C VAL A 316 -16.02 -15.42 2.64
N VAL A 317 -14.99 -15.99 2.02
CA VAL A 317 -14.55 -17.39 2.21
C VAL A 317 -13.45 -17.46 3.27
N ASN A 318 -12.49 -16.53 3.23
CA ASN A 318 -11.39 -16.46 4.17
C ASN A 318 -10.92 -15.00 4.33
N ALA A 319 -10.36 -14.64 5.47
CA ALA A 319 -9.79 -13.33 5.71
C ALA A 319 -8.87 -13.37 6.93
N ASN A 320 -7.70 -12.72 6.82
CA ASN A 320 -6.73 -12.68 7.92
C ASN A 320 -5.72 -11.54 7.75
N ILE A 321 -4.85 -11.39 8.74
CA ILE A 321 -3.65 -10.55 8.72
C ILE A 321 -2.40 -11.45 8.58
N TRP A 322 -1.33 -10.93 7.99
CA TRP A 322 -0.04 -11.63 7.90
C TRP A 322 1.04 -10.91 8.74
N PRO A 323 0.98 -10.98 10.09
CA PRO A 323 1.81 -10.19 10.99
C PRO A 323 3.30 -10.53 10.93
N ASP A 324 3.66 -11.70 10.38
CA ASP A 324 5.05 -12.13 10.20
C ASP A 324 5.71 -11.57 8.94
N ILE A 325 4.92 -10.99 8.02
CA ILE A 325 5.44 -10.36 6.80
C ILE A 325 6.03 -8.99 7.17
N MET A 326 7.35 -8.89 7.07
CA MET A 326 8.11 -7.65 7.28
C MET A 326 8.11 -6.77 6.02
N GLY A 327 8.66 -5.55 6.12
CA GLY A 327 8.71 -4.59 5.01
C GLY A 327 8.30 -3.18 5.39
N SER A 328 7.47 -3.08 6.42
CA SER A 328 6.84 -1.86 6.91
C SER A 328 6.62 -1.97 8.42
N ASP A 329 6.29 -0.86 9.06
CA ASP A 329 5.68 -0.83 10.39
C ASP A 329 4.25 -1.39 10.40
N HIS A 330 3.67 -1.60 9.22
CA HIS A 330 2.45 -2.36 9.02
C HIS A 330 2.71 -3.82 8.62
N CYS A 331 1.66 -4.65 8.64
CA CYS A 331 1.61 -5.94 7.98
C CYS A 331 0.46 -6.00 6.95
N PRO A 332 0.53 -6.87 5.92
CA PRO A 332 -0.56 -7.00 4.98
C PRO A 332 -1.82 -7.63 5.59
N VAL A 333 -2.96 -7.31 4.99
CA VAL A 333 -4.28 -7.88 5.28
C VAL A 333 -4.86 -8.47 4.00
N PHE A 334 -5.48 -9.64 4.08
CA PHE A 334 -6.09 -10.28 2.91
C PHE A 334 -7.53 -10.72 3.14
N THR A 335 -8.25 -10.87 2.03
CA THR A 335 -9.59 -11.48 2.00
C THR A 335 -9.77 -12.27 0.71
N ASP A 336 -10.31 -13.48 0.85
CA ASP A 336 -10.78 -14.32 -0.24
C ASP A 336 -12.30 -14.24 -0.30
N PHE A 337 -12.84 -13.83 -1.44
CA PHE A 337 -14.27 -13.85 -1.73
C PHE A 337 -14.62 -15.04 -2.62
N GLU A 338 -15.80 -15.62 -2.45
CA GLU A 338 -16.33 -16.57 -3.45
C GLU A 338 -16.57 -15.81 -4.75
N TRP A 339 -16.04 -16.34 -5.85
CA TRP A 339 -16.04 -15.64 -7.12
C TRP A 339 -16.25 -16.60 -8.28
N SER A 340 -17.07 -16.17 -9.24
CA SER A 340 -17.28 -16.86 -10.50
C SER A 340 -16.56 -16.10 -11.60
N TRP A 341 -15.59 -16.74 -12.25
CA TRP A 341 -14.88 -16.16 -13.37
C TRP A 341 -15.72 -16.30 -14.63
N ASP A 342 -15.99 -15.19 -15.30
CA ASP A 342 -16.58 -15.17 -16.63
C ASP A 342 -15.45 -15.36 -17.65
N THR A 343 -15.12 -16.62 -17.94
CA THR A 343 -14.01 -17.00 -18.84
C THR A 343 -14.32 -16.79 -20.31
N ASP A 344 -15.61 -16.61 -20.65
CA ASP A 344 -16.09 -16.63 -22.03
C ASP A 344 -16.18 -15.21 -22.62
N LYS A 345 -16.09 -14.17 -21.79
CA LYS A 345 -16.07 -12.78 -22.26
C LYS A 345 -14.65 -12.35 -22.62
N PRO A 346 -14.43 -11.84 -23.85
CA PRO A 346 -13.13 -11.33 -24.24
C PRO A 346 -12.73 -10.17 -23.32
N SER A 347 -11.45 -10.13 -22.95
CA SER A 347 -10.88 -9.02 -22.18
C SER A 347 -11.18 -7.71 -22.90
N PRO A 348 -11.78 -6.70 -22.24
CA PRO A 348 -11.92 -5.37 -22.82
C PRO A 348 -10.51 -4.86 -23.18
N THR A 349 -10.25 -4.67 -24.47
CA THR A 349 -8.97 -4.13 -24.97
C THR A 349 -8.87 -2.61 -24.81
N THR A 350 -9.84 -2.00 -24.15
CA THR A 350 -9.95 -0.55 -24.02
C THR A 350 -8.80 -0.01 -23.18
N LYS A 351 -8.08 0.94 -23.76
CA LYS A 351 -7.04 1.68 -23.08
C LYS A 351 -7.67 2.50 -21.95
N ILE A 352 -7.26 2.26 -20.71
CA ILE A 352 -7.73 3.03 -19.56
C ILE A 352 -6.81 4.25 -19.39
N PRO A 353 -7.32 5.49 -19.45
CA PRO A 353 -6.51 6.70 -19.33
C PRO A 353 -5.68 6.75 -18.04
N PHE A 354 -6.24 6.27 -16.93
CA PHE A 354 -5.60 6.27 -15.60
C PHE A 354 -4.66 5.07 -15.34
N GLU A 355 -4.45 4.17 -16.30
CA GLU A 355 -3.42 3.14 -16.16
C GLU A 355 -2.02 3.78 -16.16
N ALA A 356 -1.12 3.36 -15.26
CA ALA A 356 0.12 4.08 -14.97
C ALA A 356 1.00 4.33 -16.21
N LYS A 357 1.13 3.35 -17.12
CA LYS A 357 1.85 3.52 -18.39
C LYS A 357 1.28 4.65 -19.26
N THR A 358 -0.05 4.75 -19.30
CA THR A 358 -0.76 5.78 -20.07
C THR A 358 -0.66 7.11 -19.35
N HIS A 359 -1.11 7.16 -18.09
CA HIS A 359 -1.23 8.37 -17.28
C HIS A 359 0.12 9.08 -17.04
N TYR A 360 1.21 8.33 -16.93
CA TYR A 360 2.55 8.91 -16.76
C TYR A 360 3.37 8.91 -18.05
N LYS A 361 2.80 8.51 -19.19
CA LYS A 361 3.48 8.41 -20.50
C LYS A 361 4.79 7.63 -20.42
N MET A 362 4.77 6.51 -19.68
CA MET A 362 5.98 5.71 -19.43
C MET A 362 6.36 4.91 -20.67
N LYS A 363 7.62 5.04 -21.12
CA LYS A 363 8.18 4.21 -22.18
C LYS A 363 8.53 2.83 -21.63
N LYS A 364 8.35 1.79 -22.44
CA LYS A 364 8.85 0.45 -22.11
C LYS A 364 10.37 0.47 -22.24
N THR A 365 11.07 0.04 -21.21
CA THR A 365 12.53 -0.10 -21.27
C THR A 365 12.84 -1.22 -22.26
N HIS A 366 13.36 -0.90 -23.44
CA HIS A 366 13.90 -1.92 -24.33
C HIS A 366 15.22 -2.39 -23.72
N GLU A 367 15.34 -3.69 -23.44
CA GLU A 367 16.62 -4.25 -23.07
C GLU A 367 17.60 -4.04 -24.23
N ILE A 368 18.61 -3.21 -24.01
CA ILE A 368 19.63 -2.85 -25.00
C ILE A 368 20.42 -4.10 -25.46
N SER A 369 20.35 -5.19 -24.70
CA SER A 369 20.90 -6.51 -25.06
C SER A 369 20.40 -7.03 -26.41
N ALA A 370 19.17 -6.68 -26.82
CA ALA A 370 18.61 -7.08 -28.11
C ALA A 370 19.27 -6.37 -29.31
N PHE A 371 19.97 -5.25 -29.09
CA PHE A 371 20.66 -4.50 -30.16
C PHE A 371 22.11 -4.95 -30.37
N PHE A 372 22.74 -5.60 -29.40
CA PHE A 372 24.15 -6.04 -29.49
C PHE A 372 24.33 -7.52 -29.88
N GLY A 373 23.24 -8.25 -30.12
CA GLY A 373 23.22 -9.67 -30.47
C GLY A 373 23.25 -9.97 -31.98
N ARG A 374 24.18 -9.39 -32.74
CA ARG A 374 24.50 -9.90 -34.09
C ARG A 374 26.01 -9.79 -34.34
N LYS A 375 26.76 -10.71 -33.74
CA LYS A 375 28.14 -10.99 -34.19
C LYS A 375 28.06 -11.46 -35.65
N ARG A 376 28.67 -10.68 -36.56
CA ARG A 376 28.99 -11.15 -37.91
C ARG A 376 30.01 -12.28 -37.75
N ASN A 377 29.71 -13.45 -38.30
CA ASN A 377 30.70 -14.49 -38.52
C ASN A 377 31.71 -13.95 -39.53
N HIS A 378 32.99 -13.96 -39.17
CA HIS A 378 34.07 -13.85 -40.14
C HIS A 378 35.06 -14.98 -39.84
N ASP A 379 35.28 -15.80 -40.86
CA ASP A 379 36.17 -16.96 -40.88
C ASP A 379 37.63 -16.60 -40.55
N ASP A 380 38.30 -17.55 -39.89
CA ASP A 380 39.74 -17.56 -39.61
C ASP A 380 40.57 -17.88 -40.86
N SER A 381 41.63 -17.10 -41.12
CA SER A 381 42.91 -17.64 -41.62
C SER A 381 44.10 -16.67 -41.42
N ALA A 382 44.93 -17.02 -40.44
CA ALA A 382 46.40 -16.87 -40.27
C ALA A 382 47.22 -15.88 -41.14
N THR A 383 48.03 -15.03 -40.47
CA THR A 383 49.53 -15.06 -40.38
C THR A 383 50.21 -13.67 -40.24
N ALA A 384 51.28 -13.67 -39.43
CA ALA A 384 52.48 -12.82 -39.41
C ALA A 384 52.48 -11.44 -38.70
N SER A 385 53.25 -11.38 -37.60
CA SER A 385 53.87 -10.18 -37.00
C SER A 385 55.02 -9.64 -37.87
N PRO A 386 55.44 -8.36 -37.72
CA PRO A 386 56.62 -8.07 -36.88
C PRO A 386 56.55 -6.75 -36.06
N ASP A 387 57.59 -6.61 -35.24
CA ASP A 387 57.79 -5.81 -34.00
C ASP A 387 58.25 -4.31 -34.19
N PRO A 388 58.53 -3.53 -33.10
CA PRO A 388 58.18 -2.09 -32.93
C PRO A 388 59.36 -1.08 -33.07
N PRO A 389 59.17 0.19 -32.64
CA PRO A 389 60.06 0.72 -31.59
C PRO A 389 59.47 1.74 -30.56
N SER A 390 60.07 1.69 -29.35
CA SER A 390 60.44 2.67 -28.28
C SER A 390 59.96 4.15 -28.33
N THR A 391 59.70 4.89 -27.24
CA THR A 391 60.59 5.29 -26.10
C THR A 391 59.85 6.00 -24.93
N GLU A 392 60.32 5.77 -23.68
CA GLU A 392 60.59 6.65 -22.48
C GLU A 392 59.69 7.88 -22.13
N ALA A 393 59.09 7.95 -20.91
CA ALA A 393 59.51 8.60 -19.64
C ALA A 393 59.57 10.17 -19.69
N SER A 394 59.20 11.04 -18.73
CA SER A 394 59.10 10.98 -17.25
C SER A 394 58.50 12.30 -16.68
N VAL A 395 58.00 12.21 -15.44
CA VAL A 395 57.74 13.16 -14.32
C VAL A 395 58.37 14.58 -14.35
N VAL A 396 57.63 15.60 -13.87
CA VAL A 396 58.13 16.69 -12.97
C VAL A 396 57.00 17.24 -12.06
N SER A 397 57.30 17.40 -10.76
CA SER A 397 56.58 18.14 -9.72
C SER A 397 57.36 19.41 -9.37
N ILE A 398 56.72 20.53 -8.97
CA ILE A 398 57.38 21.59 -8.15
C ILE A 398 56.37 22.22 -7.15
N GLU A 399 56.82 22.30 -5.90
CA GLU A 399 56.22 22.92 -4.70
C GLU A 399 56.42 24.45 -4.64
N THR A 400 55.69 25.18 -3.78
CA THR A 400 56.29 26.00 -2.69
C THR A 400 55.28 26.70 -1.75
N THR A 401 55.47 26.44 -0.45
CA THR A 401 55.55 27.33 0.75
C THR A 401 54.56 28.44 1.11
N THR A 402 54.40 28.54 2.44
CA THR A 402 53.58 29.34 3.36
C THR A 402 53.86 30.85 3.46
N SER A 403 52.83 31.63 3.79
CA SER A 403 52.92 32.81 4.68
C SER A 403 51.56 33.13 5.35
N SER A 404 51.64 33.77 6.51
CA SER A 404 50.57 34.03 7.50
C SER A 404 50.12 35.50 7.51
N ALA A 405 48.82 35.78 7.71
CA ALA A 405 48.29 36.92 8.50
C ALA A 405 46.74 36.94 8.59
N ASN A 406 46.26 37.49 9.70
CA ASN A 406 44.88 37.58 10.23
C ASN A 406 43.84 38.29 9.34
N ASN A 407 42.55 37.88 9.40
CA ASN A 407 41.48 38.65 10.07
C ASN A 407 40.13 37.91 10.17
N SER A 408 39.37 38.32 11.18
CA SER A 408 38.01 37.95 11.62
C SER A 408 36.93 37.78 10.54
N ASP A 409 36.01 36.80 10.70
CA ASP A 409 34.67 37.09 11.26
C ASP A 409 33.81 35.81 11.44
N ALA A 410 32.77 35.94 12.27
CA ALA A 410 31.92 34.89 12.83
C ALA A 410 31.11 34.06 11.82
N SER A 411 31.01 32.74 12.04
CA SER A 411 29.75 31.99 11.87
C SER A 411 29.82 30.57 12.46
N THR A 412 28.67 30.16 12.98
CA THR A 412 28.32 28.96 13.73
C THR A 412 28.72 27.63 13.07
N LYS A 413 29.54 26.83 13.77
CA LYS A 413 29.88 25.45 13.40
C LYS A 413 28.77 24.46 13.77
N THR A 414 28.12 23.90 12.76
CA THR A 414 27.35 22.66 12.85
C THR A 414 28.31 21.47 12.91
N LEU A 415 28.27 20.69 13.99
CA LEU A 415 29.09 19.49 14.15
C LEU A 415 28.57 18.37 13.21
N LYS A 416 29.39 17.96 12.24
CA LYS A 416 29.20 16.73 11.46
C LYS A 416 29.64 15.53 12.31
N LEU A 417 28.71 14.66 12.71
CA LEU A 417 29.03 13.36 13.31
C LEU A 417 29.37 12.36 12.20
N GLN A 418 30.62 11.91 12.17
CA GLN A 418 31.07 10.77 11.37
C GLN A 418 30.60 9.47 12.00
N TYR A 419 29.87 8.65 11.23
CA TYR A 419 29.51 7.29 11.61
C TYR A 419 30.73 6.36 11.45
N VAL A 420 31.23 5.81 12.55
CA VAL A 420 32.27 4.76 12.55
C VAL A 420 31.61 3.43 12.90
N SER A 421 31.54 2.53 11.92
CA SER A 421 31.02 1.17 12.12
C SER A 421 31.95 0.38 13.04
N ARG A 422 31.47 -0.04 14.22
CA ARG A 422 32.14 -1.05 15.05
C ARG A 422 31.64 -2.45 14.67
N LYS A 423 32.52 -3.29 14.13
CA LYS A 423 32.28 -4.74 14.01
C LYS A 423 32.04 -5.33 15.41
N LYS A 424 30.87 -5.95 15.63
CA LYS A 424 30.61 -6.78 16.81
C LYS A 424 31.01 -8.24 16.51
N THR A 425 31.82 -8.79 17.40
CA THR A 425 32.25 -10.20 17.44
C THR A 425 31.04 -11.11 17.76
N LYS A 426 30.97 -12.26 17.07
CA LYS A 426 29.90 -13.27 17.22
C LYS A 426 29.85 -13.83 18.65
N LEU A 427 28.71 -13.69 19.30
CA LEU A 427 28.26 -14.58 20.38
C LEU A 427 27.32 -15.62 19.78
N GLN A 428 27.60 -16.89 20.02
CA GLN A 428 26.76 -18.02 19.60
C GLN A 428 25.43 -17.99 20.37
N SER A 429 24.30 -17.90 19.66
CA SER A 429 22.96 -18.08 20.23
C SER A 429 22.36 -19.42 19.79
N LYS A 430 21.75 -20.13 20.74
CA LYS A 430 20.97 -21.37 20.58
C LYS A 430 19.87 -21.22 19.50
N PRO A 431 19.44 -22.32 18.85
CA PRO A 431 18.48 -22.23 17.75
C PRO A 431 17.10 -21.88 18.29
N SER A 432 16.57 -20.72 17.87
CA SER A 432 15.14 -20.43 17.93
C SER A 432 14.51 -20.95 16.65
N ASP A 433 13.43 -21.73 16.78
CA ASP A 433 12.58 -22.17 15.67
C ASP A 433 11.82 -20.96 15.08
N THR A 434 12.53 -20.10 14.37
CA THR A 434 11.94 -19.05 13.54
C THR A 434 11.71 -19.63 12.16
N LYS A 435 10.45 -20.00 11.86
CA LYS A 435 10.02 -20.38 10.52
C LYS A 435 10.20 -19.19 9.59
N GLY A 436 11.18 -19.27 8.71
CA GLY A 436 11.38 -18.29 7.64
C GLY A 436 10.23 -18.29 6.64
N ILE A 437 10.04 -17.17 5.96
CA ILE A 437 8.99 -16.93 4.96
C ILE A 437 9.01 -17.89 3.77
N THR A 438 10.11 -18.63 3.59
CA THR A 438 10.17 -19.76 2.67
C THR A 438 9.13 -20.83 3.02
N GLY A 439 8.60 -20.89 4.24
CA GLY A 439 7.47 -21.76 4.60
C GLY A 439 6.07 -21.19 4.29
N PHE A 440 5.97 -19.90 3.95
CA PHE A 440 4.72 -19.24 3.53
C PHE A 440 4.52 -19.26 2.00
N PHE A 441 5.63 -19.31 1.23
CA PHE A 441 5.61 -19.22 -0.24
C PHE A 441 6.32 -20.39 -0.97
N LYS A 442 6.65 -21.50 -0.30
CA LYS A 442 7.12 -22.74 -0.95
C LYS A 442 5.99 -23.73 -1.19
#